data_AF-A0AAF0UH58-F1
#
_entry.id   AF-A0AAF0UH58-F1
#
_cell.length_a   1.000
_cell.length_b   1.000
_cell.length_c   1.000
_cell.angle_alpha   90.00
_cell.angle_beta   90.00
_cell.angle_gamma   90.00
#
_symmetry.space_group_name_H-M   'P 1'
#
loop_
_entity.id
_entity.type
_entity.pdbx_description
1 polymer ?
#
loop_
_entity_poly.entity_id
_entity_poly.type
_entity_poly.pdbx_seq_one_letter_code
_entity_poly.pdbx_strand_id
1 'polypeptide(L)'
;MASLLQHMRPWMQRAVDEAEARIEKMIDDKSKSVHMWLDKFELRVLQRPQTQPTIYVTSFQSELDQLRAEVVALATQADIVPEVAPEIEANGVVLSALFGDEIFPHEPSRVARN
;
A
#
# COMPACT_ATOMS: atom_id res chain seq x y z
N MET A 1 28.25 -15.15 -8.39
CA MET A 1 27.35 -14.00 -8.55
C MET A 1 26.28 -14.23 -9.62
N ALA A 2 26.63 -14.48 -10.89
CA ALA A 2 25.64 -14.63 -11.97
C ALA A 2 24.63 -15.78 -11.76
N SER A 3 25.07 -16.93 -11.26
CA SER A 3 24.19 -18.10 -11.01
C SER A 3 23.18 -17.86 -9.89
N LEU A 4 23.53 -17.02 -8.90
CA LEU A 4 22.63 -16.68 -7.80
C LEU A 4 21.49 -15.78 -8.26
N LEU A 5 21.81 -14.76 -9.06
CA LEU A 5 20.82 -13.88 -9.67
C LEU A 5 19.86 -14.62 -10.61
N GLN A 6 20.36 -15.64 -11.33
CA GLN A 6 19.50 -16.49 -12.15
C GLN A 6 18.51 -17.30 -11.30
N HIS A 7 18.93 -17.77 -10.13
CA HIS A 7 18.06 -18.53 -9.22
C HIS A 7 17.02 -17.66 -8.52
N MET A 8 17.36 -16.42 -8.18
CA MET A 8 16.44 -15.49 -7.50
C MET A 8 15.45 -14.81 -8.45
N ARG A 9 15.76 -14.74 -9.75
CA ARG A 9 14.93 -14.03 -10.74
C ARG A 9 13.45 -14.45 -10.74
N PRO A 10 13.09 -15.74 -10.74
CA PRO A 10 11.68 -16.15 -10.72
C PRO A 10 10.96 -15.74 -9.44
N TRP A 11 11.65 -15.77 -8.29
CA TRP A 11 11.09 -15.34 -7.01
C TRP A 11 10.83 -13.84 -6.98
N MET A 12 11.78 -13.02 -7.47
CA MET A 12 11.60 -11.58 -7.58
C MET A 12 10.45 -11.22 -8.54
N GLN A 13 10.34 -11.92 -9.67
CA GLN A 13 9.24 -11.68 -10.61
C GLN A 13 7.88 -11.97 -9.96
N ARG A 14 7.75 -13.09 -9.25
CA ARG A 14 6.53 -13.42 -8.51
C ARG A 14 6.19 -12.34 -7.49
N ALA A 15 7.18 -11.83 -6.75
CA ALA A 15 6.95 -10.79 -5.75
C ALA A 15 6.48 -9.46 -6.39
N VAL A 16 6.99 -9.13 -7.58
CA VAL A 16 6.51 -7.98 -8.37
C VAL A 16 5.07 -8.19 -8.82
N ASP A 17 4.77 -9.34 -9.45
CA ASP A 17 3.43 -9.65 -9.95
C ASP A 17 2.40 -9.63 -8.81
N GLU A 18 2.75 -10.14 -7.63
CA GLU A 18 1.90 -10.11 -6.44
C GLU A 18 1.69 -8.69 -5.90
N ALA A 19 2.73 -7.86 -5.88
CA ALA A 19 2.60 -6.46 -5.50
C ALA A 19 1.71 -5.68 -6.47
N GLU A 20 1.85 -5.91 -7.78
CA GLU A 20 1.01 -5.31 -8.81
C GLU A 20 -0.45 -5.71 -8.64
N ALA A 21 -0.75 -7.00 -8.49
CA ALA A 21 -2.11 -7.49 -8.29
C ALA A 21 -2.77 -6.88 -7.03
N ARG A 22 -2.00 -6.69 -5.95
CA ARG A 22 -2.49 -6.03 -4.72
C ARG A 22 -2.80 -4.55 -4.96
N ILE A 23 -1.94 -3.84 -5.69
CA ILE A 23 -2.15 -2.42 -6.02
C ILE A 23 -3.36 -2.27 -6.95
N GLU A 24 -3.48 -3.11 -7.97
CA GLU A 24 -4.62 -3.10 -8.90
C GLU A 24 -5.94 -3.30 -8.16
N LYS A 25 -6.01 -4.31 -7.29
CA LYS A 25 -7.18 -4.56 -6.45
C LYS A 25 -7.51 -3.35 -5.57
N MET A 26 -6.52 -2.74 -4.94
CA MET A 26 -6.71 -1.54 -4.11
C MET A 26 -7.27 -0.37 -4.93
N ILE A 27 -6.78 -0.17 -6.15
CA ILE A 27 -7.27 0.89 -7.05
C ILE A 27 -8.72 0.61 -7.47
N ASP A 28 -9.05 -0.63 -7.81
CA ASP A 28 -10.40 -1.03 -8.18
C ASP A 28 -11.40 -0.83 -7.03
N ASP A 29 -11.06 -1.26 -5.82
CA ASP A 29 -11.90 -1.08 -4.61
C ASP A 29 -12.14 0.41 -4.30
N LYS A 30 -11.12 1.26 -4.48
CA LYS A 30 -11.25 2.71 -4.33
C LYS A 30 -12.11 3.34 -5.43
N SER A 31 -11.91 2.93 -6.68
CA SER A 31 -12.69 3.40 -7.82
C SER A 31 -14.17 3.12 -7.59
N LYS A 32 -14.51 1.90 -7.15
CA LYS A 32 -15.88 1.52 -6.77
C LYS A 32 -16.44 2.39 -5.65
N SER A 33 -15.64 2.65 -4.62
CA SER A 33 -16.06 3.50 -3.49
C SER A 33 -16.34 4.95 -3.92
N VAL A 34 -15.47 5.54 -4.75
CA VAL A 34 -15.67 6.89 -5.30
C VAL A 34 -16.93 6.93 -6.15
N HIS A 35 -17.14 5.93 -7.02
CA HIS A 35 -18.31 5.86 -7.87
C HIS A 35 -19.61 5.81 -7.06
N MET A 36 -19.67 4.95 -6.04
CA MET A 36 -20.83 4.87 -5.13
C MET A 36 -21.14 6.22 -4.46
N TRP A 37 -20.12 6.96 -4.04
CA TRP A 37 -20.31 8.28 -3.43
C TRP A 37 -20.80 9.33 -4.43
N LEU A 38 -20.30 9.29 -5.66
CA LEU A 38 -20.78 10.13 -6.75
C LEU A 38 -22.24 9.82 -7.09
N ASP A 39 -22.61 8.54 -7.20
CA ASP A 39 -24.00 8.13 -7.47
C ASP A 39 -24.95 8.64 -6.37
N LYS A 40 -24.54 8.51 -5.10
CA LYS A 40 -25.32 9.00 -3.95
C LYS A 40 -25.42 10.53 -3.95
N PHE A 41 -24.38 11.22 -4.37
CA PHE A 41 -24.39 12.68 -4.49
C PHE A 41 -25.31 13.11 -5.64
N GLU A 42 -25.18 12.50 -6.82
CA GLU A 42 -26.03 12.75 -7.98
C GLU A 42 -27.50 12.51 -7.66
N LEU A 43 -27.83 11.40 -7.00
CA LEU A 43 -29.21 11.11 -6.58
C LEU A 43 -29.76 12.20 -5.66
N ARG A 44 -28.97 12.67 -4.68
CA ARG A 44 -29.40 13.75 -3.78
C ARG A 44 -29.57 15.08 -4.48
N VAL A 45 -28.73 15.38 -5.47
CA VAL A 45 -28.84 16.59 -6.29
C VAL A 45 -30.08 16.53 -7.19
N LEU A 46 -30.32 15.39 -7.85
CA LEU A 46 -31.45 15.21 -8.77
C LEU A 46 -32.81 15.17 -8.06
N GLN A 47 -32.88 14.65 -6.84
CA GLN A 47 -34.12 14.58 -6.06
C GLN A 47 -34.54 15.91 -5.44
N ARG A 48 -33.73 16.98 -5.57
CA ARG A 48 -34.08 18.27 -4.97
C ARG A 48 -35.20 18.98 -5.73
N PRO A 49 -36.25 19.46 -5.02
CA PRO A 49 -37.29 20.27 -5.63
C PRO A 49 -36.73 21.61 -6.16
N GLN A 50 -37.07 22.02 -7.39
CA GLN A 50 -36.58 23.30 -7.96
C GLN A 50 -37.16 24.58 -7.30
N THR A 51 -38.11 24.45 -6.37
CA THR A 51 -39.04 25.52 -5.98
C THR A 51 -38.55 26.49 -4.90
N GLN A 52 -37.38 26.28 -4.29
CA GLN A 52 -36.83 27.09 -3.18
C GLN A 52 -35.31 27.31 -3.27
N PRO A 53 -34.81 28.07 -4.26
CA PRO A 53 -33.39 28.15 -4.63
C PRO A 53 -32.42 28.42 -3.46
N THR A 54 -32.78 29.30 -2.52
CA THR A 54 -31.88 29.74 -1.44
C THR A 54 -31.60 28.67 -0.38
N ILE A 55 -32.59 27.83 -0.02
CA ILE A 55 -32.42 26.73 0.94
C ILE A 55 -31.56 25.61 0.33
N TYR A 56 -31.58 25.48 -1.00
CA TYR A 56 -30.79 24.46 -1.71
C TYR A 56 -29.32 24.80 -1.84
N VAL A 57 -28.92 26.07 -1.87
CA VAL A 57 -27.50 26.44 -1.99
C VAL A 57 -26.73 26.00 -0.75
N THR A 58 -27.25 26.26 0.45
CA THR A 58 -26.60 25.85 1.71
C THR A 58 -26.60 24.33 1.87
N SER A 59 -27.69 23.66 1.49
CA SER A 59 -27.78 22.20 1.46
C SER A 59 -26.80 21.57 0.46
N PHE A 60 -26.65 22.16 -0.73
CA PHE A 60 -25.66 21.76 -1.73
C PHE A 60 -24.24 21.87 -1.22
N GLN A 61 -23.93 23.00 -0.58
CA GLN A 61 -22.60 23.24 -0.02
C GLN A 61 -22.25 22.16 1.02
N SER A 62 -23.17 21.86 1.93
CA SER A 62 -22.97 20.81 2.94
C SER A 62 -22.77 19.42 2.34
N GLU A 63 -23.50 19.07 1.27
CA GLU A 63 -23.32 17.78 0.59
C GLU A 63 -22.02 17.71 -0.20
N LEU A 64 -21.59 18.82 -0.81
CA LEU A 64 -20.27 18.92 -1.44
C LEU A 64 -19.15 18.78 -0.42
N ASP A 65 -19.27 19.43 0.74
CA ASP A 65 -18.29 19.32 1.82
C ASP A 65 -18.21 17.88 2.34
N GLN A 66 -19.35 17.19 2.46
CA GLN A 66 -19.38 15.76 2.78
C GLN A 66 -18.66 14.92 1.71
N LEU A 67 -18.96 15.12 0.43
CA LEU A 67 -18.31 14.38 -0.66
C LEU A 67 -16.79 14.61 -0.64
N ARG A 68 -16.33 15.84 -0.40
CA ARG A 68 -14.91 16.16 -0.25
C ARG A 68 -14.28 15.42 0.93
N ALA A 69 -14.94 15.39 2.08
CA ALA A 69 -14.43 14.69 3.26
C ALA A 69 -14.28 13.18 3.01
N GLU A 70 -15.25 12.55 2.34
CA GLU A 70 -15.20 11.12 2.00
C GLU A 70 -14.08 10.82 0.98
N VAL A 71 -13.90 11.66 -0.05
CA VAL A 71 -12.80 11.52 -1.01
C VAL A 71 -11.44 11.67 -0.32
N VAL A 72 -11.31 12.63 0.60
CA VAL A 72 -10.09 12.79 1.42
C VAL A 72 -9.85 11.56 2.29
N ALA A 73 -10.88 11.02 2.94
CA ALA A 73 -10.76 9.80 3.74
C ALA A 73 -10.25 8.62 2.91
N LEU A 74 -10.83 8.41 1.71
CA LEU A 74 -10.39 7.37 0.77
C LEU A 74 -8.94 7.58 0.27
N ALA A 75 -8.53 8.83 0.08
CA ALA A 75 -7.15 9.17 -0.29
C ALA A 75 -6.17 8.88 0.86
N THR A 76 -6.52 9.23 2.10
CA THR A 76 -5.67 8.97 3.27
C THR A 76 -5.51 7.48 3.59
N GLN A 77 -6.51 6.65 3.27
CA GLN A 77 -6.42 5.20 3.36
C GLN A 77 -5.41 4.61 2.34
N ALA A 78 -5.03 5.35 1.29
CA ALA A 78 -3.98 4.96 0.34
C ALA A 78 -2.56 5.14 0.87
N ASP A 79 -2.39 6.14 1.73
CA ASP A 79 -1.08 6.50 2.28
C ASP A 79 -0.63 5.54 3.38
N ILE A 80 -1.58 4.74 3.89
CA ILE A 80 -1.28 3.43 4.46
C ILE A 80 -0.90 2.53 3.29
N VAL A 81 0.31 2.76 2.77
CA VAL A 81 1.06 1.82 1.95
C VAL A 81 0.80 0.45 2.54
N PRO A 82 0.58 -0.60 1.72
CA PRO A 82 0.75 -1.94 2.23
C PRO A 82 2.22 -2.00 2.63
N GLU A 83 2.50 -1.65 3.89
CA GLU A 83 3.75 -1.93 4.55
C GLU A 83 4.04 -3.35 4.14
N VAL A 84 5.18 -3.52 3.49
CA VAL A 84 5.65 -4.84 3.14
C VAL A 84 5.72 -5.54 4.48
N ALA A 85 4.68 -6.33 4.80
CA ALA A 85 4.68 -7.20 5.95
C ALA A 85 6.01 -7.96 5.91
N PRO A 86 6.61 -8.31 7.06
CA PRO A 86 8.02 -8.59 7.21
C PRO A 86 8.44 -9.94 6.59
N GLU A 87 8.07 -10.23 5.34
CA GLU A 87 8.75 -11.21 4.51
C GLU A 87 10.11 -10.70 4.04
N ILE A 88 10.35 -9.38 4.02
CA ILE A 88 11.73 -8.85 3.86
C ILE A 88 12.60 -9.28 5.04
N GLU A 89 12.05 -9.35 6.27
CA GLU A 89 12.80 -9.80 7.44
C GLU A 89 13.08 -11.31 7.36
N ALA A 90 12.08 -12.12 6.98
CA ALA A 90 12.30 -13.56 6.76
C ALA A 90 13.30 -13.84 5.63
N ASN A 91 13.24 -13.11 4.51
CA ASN A 91 14.18 -13.29 3.41
C ASN A 91 15.58 -12.72 3.70
N GLY A 92 15.68 -11.60 4.41
CA GLY A 92 16.95 -11.07 4.91
C GLY A 92 17.61 -12.04 5.87
N VAL A 93 16.84 -12.66 6.76
CA VAL A 93 17.27 -13.74 7.65
C VAL A 93 17.69 -14.98 6.87
N VAL A 94 16.91 -15.45 5.89
CA VAL A 94 17.25 -16.61 5.05
C VAL A 94 18.50 -16.36 4.20
N LEU A 95 18.68 -15.17 3.62
CA LEU A 95 19.89 -14.79 2.90
C LEU A 95 21.09 -14.67 3.85
N SER A 96 20.91 -14.09 5.04
CA SER A 96 21.97 -14.02 6.04
C SER A 96 22.32 -15.40 6.63
N ALA A 97 21.39 -16.36 6.67
CA ALA A 97 21.63 -17.74 7.09
C ALA A 97 22.27 -18.60 5.98
N LEU A 98 21.96 -18.32 4.70
CA LEU A 98 22.58 -18.99 3.53
C LEU A 98 23.99 -18.48 3.24
N PHE A 99 24.30 -17.23 3.58
CA PHE A 99 25.57 -16.57 3.23
C PHE A 99 26.37 -16.08 4.45
N GLY A 100 25.87 -16.27 5.67
CA GLY A 100 26.47 -15.79 6.92
C GLY A 100 26.73 -16.92 7.90
N ASP A 101 27.61 -17.84 7.51
CA ASP A 101 28.60 -18.40 8.44
C ASP A 101 29.86 -18.80 7.67
N GLU A 102 30.65 -17.79 7.29
CA GLU A 102 32.10 -17.94 7.26
C GLU A 102 32.66 -16.66 7.86
N ILE A 103 32.31 -16.44 9.14
CA ILE A 103 33.07 -15.55 10.01
C ILE A 103 34.47 -16.15 10.02
N PHE A 104 35.39 -15.54 9.26
CA PHE A 104 36.82 -15.76 9.41
C PHE A 104 37.09 -15.86 10.91
N PRO A 105 37.66 -16.96 11.41
CA PRO A 105 38.08 -16.99 12.80
C PRO A 105 39.13 -15.89 12.94
N HIS A 106 38.69 -14.75 13.47
CA HIS A 106 39.55 -13.73 14.03
C HIS A 106 40.45 -14.46 15.01
N GLU A 107 41.72 -14.66 14.66
CA GLU A 107 42.71 -15.09 15.63
C GLU A 107 42.69 -14.11 16.81
N PRO A 108 42.36 -14.56 18.03
CA PRO A 108 42.63 -13.77 19.22
C PRO A 108 44.10 -13.95 19.56
N SER A 109 44.83 -12.87 19.37
CA SER A 109 46.20 -12.67 19.82
C SER A 109 46.37 -12.98 21.33
N ARG A 110 47.53 -13.59 21.65
CA ARG A 110 48.38 -13.41 22.88
C ARG A 110 48.08 -14.22 24.17
N VAL A 111 49.02 -15.12 24.57
CA VAL A 111 50.03 -14.95 25.67
C VAL A 111 50.55 -16.28 26.31
N ALA A 112 51.89 -16.42 26.29
CA ALA A 112 52.86 -16.98 27.27
C ALA A 112 52.99 -18.49 27.67
N ARG A 113 54.29 -18.84 27.83
CA ARG A 113 54.95 -19.88 28.67
C ARG A 113 54.84 -21.33 28.16
N ASN A 114 55.91 -22.13 28.06
CA ASN A 114 57.21 -22.15 28.79
C ASN A 114 58.41 -22.28 27.85
#